data_AF-A0AA97A774-F1
#
_entry.id   AF-A0AA97A774-F1
#
_cell.length_a   1.000
_cell.length_b   1.000
_cell.length_c   1.000
_cell.angle_alpha   90.00
_cell.angle_beta   90.00
_cell.angle_gamma   90.00
#
_symmetry.space_group_name_H-M   'P 1'
#
loop_
_entity.id
_entity.type
_entity.pdbx_description
1 polymer ?
#
loop_
_entity_poly.entity_id
_entity_poly.type
_entity_poly.pdbx_seq_one_letter_code
_entity_poly.pdbx_strand_id
1 'polypeptide(L)'
;MEIAETTIFTREITRILPDEEYQELQAFLVEHPKSGVVIKGSGGLRKIRWAIKNSGKSGGIRNIYYYHEENSLILMIYVYEKSKTSDLTPKQIEMLRKTFMGGL
;
A
#
# COMPACT_ATOMS: atom_id res chain seq x y z
N MET A 1 -0.81 17.10 1.72
CA MET A 1 -0.81 15.68 1.31
C MET A 1 -2.12 15.08 1.75
N GLU A 2 -2.91 14.58 0.81
CA GLU A 2 -4.14 13.83 1.05
C GLU A 2 -3.86 12.33 0.98
N ILE A 3 -4.59 11.53 1.76
CA ILE A 3 -4.63 10.07 1.63
C ILE A 3 -6.05 9.68 1.24
N ALA A 4 -6.17 8.97 0.12
CA ALA A 4 -7.41 8.31 -0.28
C ALA A 4 -7.22 6.79 -0.22
N GLU A 5 -8.29 6.06 0.05
CA GLU A 5 -8.25 4.60 0.21
C GLU A 5 -9.28 3.93 -0.69
N THR A 6 -8.91 2.80 -1.27
CA THR A 6 -9.91 1.91 -1.87
C THR A 6 -10.66 1.16 -0.77
N THR A 7 -11.92 0.80 -1.04
CA THR A 7 -12.72 0.03 -0.08
C THR A 7 -12.08 -1.29 0.32
N ILE A 8 -11.39 -1.96 -0.62
CA ILE A 8 -10.66 -3.20 -0.33
C ILE A 8 -9.47 -2.94 0.59
N PHE A 9 -8.75 -1.84 0.40
CA PHE A 9 -7.64 -1.47 1.29
C PHE A 9 -8.14 -1.25 2.72
N THR A 10 -9.16 -0.39 2.92
CA THR A 10 -9.70 -0.07 4.25
C THR A 10 -10.20 -1.33 4.97
N ARG A 11 -10.85 -2.24 4.24
CA ARG A 11 -11.35 -3.49 4.82
C ARG A 11 -10.24 -4.43 5.29
N GLU A 12 -9.14 -4.53 4.54
CA GLU A 12 -8.04 -5.42 4.92
C GLU A 12 -7.13 -4.77 5.98
N ILE A 13 -6.81 -3.46 5.86
CA ILE A 13 -5.90 -2.79 6.79
C ILE A 13 -6.43 -2.80 8.22
N THR A 14 -7.73 -2.56 8.41
CA THR A 14 -8.40 -2.55 9.73
C THR A 14 -8.46 -3.92 10.39
N ARG A 15 -8.21 -5.01 9.63
CA ARG A 15 -8.10 -6.38 10.16
C ARG A 15 -6.66 -6.77 10.48
N ILE A 16 -5.69 -6.09 9.88
CA ILE A 16 -4.27 -6.46 9.94
C ILE A 16 -3.51 -5.59 10.93
N LEU A 17 -3.74 -4.27 10.91
CA LEU A 17 -3.08 -3.31 11.79
C LEU A 17 -4.07 -2.72 12.80
N PRO A 18 -3.66 -2.56 14.07
CA PRO A 18 -4.31 -1.63 14.98
C PRO A 18 -4.23 -0.20 14.45
N ASP A 19 -5.19 0.64 14.84
CA ASP A 19 -5.31 2.03 14.37
C ASP A 19 -4.02 2.84 14.60
N GLU A 20 -3.35 2.66 15.75
CA GLU A 20 -2.09 3.33 16.09
C GLU A 20 -0.96 3.00 15.10
N GLU A 21 -0.80 1.72 14.74
CA GLU A 21 0.22 1.30 13.78
C GLU A 21 -0.13 1.74 12.36
N TYR A 22 -1.43 1.81 12.04
CA TYR A 22 -1.86 2.33 10.75
C TYR A 22 -1.60 3.84 10.64
N GLN A 23 -1.84 4.60 11.70
CA GLN A 23 -1.50 6.02 11.79
C GLN A 23 0.00 6.26 11.58
N GLU A 24 0.86 5.42 12.16
CA GLU A 24 2.32 5.52 11.95
C GLU A 24 2.71 5.29 10.48
N LEU A 25 2.09 4.30 9.82
CA LEU A 25 2.31 4.07 8.39
C LEU A 25 1.84 5.26 7.55
N GLN A 26 0.68 5.84 7.87
CA GLN A 26 0.15 7.02 7.18
C GLN A 26 1.10 8.22 7.35
N ALA A 27 1.52 8.52 8.58
CA ALA A 27 2.45 9.61 8.89
C ALA A 27 3.78 9.45 8.14
N PHE A 28 4.34 8.25 8.15
CA PHE A 28 5.57 7.95 7.41
C PHE A 28 5.40 8.17 5.90
N LEU A 29 4.28 7.74 5.32
CA LEU A 29 4.04 7.91 3.88
C LEU A 29 3.78 9.37 3.49
N VAL A 30 3.19 10.18 4.38
CA VAL A 30 3.05 11.62 4.16
C VAL A 30 4.41 12.31 4.08
N GLU A 31 5.35 11.94 4.96
CA GLU A 31 6.71 12.51 4.98
C GLU A 31 7.61 11.93 3.87
N HIS A 32 7.41 10.66 3.54
CA HIS A 32 8.26 9.92 2.60
C HIS A 32 7.42 9.20 1.51
N PRO A 33 6.66 9.93 0.67
CA PRO A 33 5.73 9.34 -0.30
C PRO A 33 6.41 8.52 -1.41
N LYS A 34 7.73 8.65 -1.58
CA LYS A 34 8.53 7.92 -2.58
C LYS A 34 9.29 6.72 -2.00
N SER A 35 9.18 6.44 -0.70
CA SER A 35 9.87 5.36 0.02
C SER A 35 9.51 3.95 -0.47
N GLY A 36 8.34 3.78 -1.06
CA GLY A 36 7.90 2.53 -1.66
C GLY A 36 8.60 2.27 -2.98
N VAL A 37 9.06 1.03 -3.18
CA VAL A 37 9.74 0.61 -4.41
C VAL A 37 8.72 0.59 -5.54
N VAL A 38 9.03 1.25 -6.66
CA VAL A 38 8.16 1.22 -7.85
C VAL A 38 8.11 -0.20 -8.39
N ILE A 39 6.90 -0.71 -8.61
CA ILE A 39 6.66 -2.03 -9.19
C ILE A 39 6.81 -1.89 -10.71
N LYS A 40 7.80 -2.56 -11.31
CA LYS A 40 8.07 -2.45 -12.74
C LYS A 40 6.85 -2.86 -13.57
N GLY A 41 6.52 -2.06 -14.59
CA GLY A 41 5.40 -2.32 -15.49
C GLY A 41 4.02 -2.02 -14.91
N SER A 42 3.94 -1.46 -13.69
CA SER A 42 2.67 -1.16 -13.03
C SER A 42 2.07 0.22 -13.36
N GLY A 43 2.75 1.04 -14.15
CA GLY A 43 2.35 2.43 -14.37
C GLY A 43 2.57 3.35 -13.17
N GLY A 44 3.41 2.95 -12.20
CA GLY A 44 3.81 3.81 -11.07
C GLY A 44 3.31 3.35 -9.70
N LEU A 45 2.66 2.19 -9.59
CA LEU A 45 2.37 1.58 -8.29
C LEU A 45 3.66 1.37 -7.50
N ARG A 46 3.58 1.62 -6.20
CA ARG A 46 4.68 1.48 -5.24
C ARG A 46 4.33 0.41 -4.22
N LYS A 47 5.36 -0.33 -3.78
CA LYS A 47 5.28 -1.32 -2.71
C LYS A 47 6.16 -0.88 -1.54
N ILE A 48 5.56 -0.62 -0.39
CA ILE A 48 6.29 -0.45 0.87
C ILE A 48 6.13 -1.69 1.75
N ARG A 49 7.21 -2.08 2.41
CA ARG A 49 7.20 -3.11 3.45
C ARG A 49 7.08 -2.41 4.80
N TRP A 50 6.07 -2.75 5.58
CA TRP A 50 5.85 -2.17 6.91
C TRP A 50 5.87 -3.28 7.96
N ALA A 51 6.64 -3.09 9.02
CA ALA A 51 6.72 -4.06 10.11
C ALA A 51 5.60 -3.78 11.12
N ILE A 52 4.95 -4.83 11.58
CA ILE A 52 3.96 -4.77 12.67
C ILE A 52 4.73 -4.88 13.99
N LYS A 53 4.49 -3.94 14.91
CA LYS A 53 5.15 -3.94 16.22
C LYS A 53 4.75 -5.20 17.01
N ASN A 54 5.69 -5.71 17.81
CA ASN A 54 5.51 -6.91 18.67
C ASN A 54 5.09 -8.20 17.94
N SER A 55 5.12 -8.21 16.62
CA SER A 55 4.89 -9.42 15.84
C SER A 55 6.21 -10.19 15.69
N GLY A 56 6.17 -11.51 15.76
CA GLY A 56 7.34 -12.35 15.54
C GLY A 56 7.91 -12.20 14.11
N LYS A 57 8.80 -13.11 13.68
CA LYS A 57 9.46 -13.10 12.34
C LYS A 57 8.52 -12.95 11.12
N SER A 58 7.21 -13.04 11.32
CA SER A 58 6.15 -13.11 10.31
C SER A 58 5.26 -11.86 10.18
N GLY A 59 5.23 -10.92 11.14
CA GLY A 59 4.22 -9.86 11.12
C GLY A 59 4.70 -8.59 10.42
N GLY A 60 4.75 -8.63 9.11
CA GLY A 60 4.88 -7.43 8.29
C GLY A 60 3.82 -7.43 7.22
N ILE A 61 3.43 -6.24 6.77
CA ILE A 61 2.54 -6.05 5.63
C ILE A 61 3.31 -5.57 4.41
N ARG A 62 2.71 -5.80 3.25
CA ARG A 62 3.07 -5.13 2.00
C ARG A 62 1.91 -4.23 1.61
N ASN A 63 2.13 -2.92 1.70
CA ASN A 63 1.16 -1.92 1.25
C ASN A 63 1.51 -1.52 -0.18
N ILE A 64 0.51 -1.61 -1.06
CA ILE A 64 0.53 -1.21 -2.46
C ILE A 64 -0.22 0.11 -2.58
N TYR A 65 0.45 1.15 -3.03
CA TYR A 65 -0.12 2.49 -3.16
C TYR A 65 0.35 3.18 -4.44
N TYR A 66 -0.30 4.27 -4.80
CA TYR A 66 0.14 5.19 -5.84
C TYR A 66 0.40 6.57 -5.23
N TYR A 67 1.46 7.24 -5.68
CA TYR A 67 1.75 8.62 -5.28
C TYR A 67 1.58 9.54 -6.48
N HIS A 68 0.56 10.38 -6.44
CA HIS A 68 0.29 11.42 -7.43
C HIS A 68 0.93 12.73 -6.96
N GLU A 69 2.12 13.03 -7.50
CA GLU A 69 2.94 14.14 -7.02
C GLU A 69 2.28 15.52 -7.23
N GLU A 70 1.71 15.77 -8.40
CA GLU A 70 1.10 17.08 -8.74
C GLU A 70 -0.11 17.42 -7.85
N ASN A 71 -0.89 16.41 -7.46
CA ASN A 71 -2.08 16.58 -6.63
C ASN A 71 -1.78 16.40 -5.13
N SER A 72 -0.51 16.15 -4.75
CA SER A 72 -0.13 15.82 -3.37
C SER A 72 -1.04 14.74 -2.75
N LEU A 73 -1.26 13.64 -3.49
CA LEU A 73 -2.18 12.56 -3.12
C LEU A 73 -1.47 11.21 -3.04
N ILE A 74 -1.75 10.48 -1.97
CA ILE A 74 -1.40 9.06 -1.82
C ILE A 74 -2.69 8.24 -1.91
N LEU A 75 -2.80 7.42 -2.94
CA LEU A 75 -3.91 6.46 -3.08
C LEU A 75 -3.47 5.09 -2.55
N MET A 76 -4.02 4.67 -1.42
CA MET A 76 -3.81 3.35 -0.83
C MET A 76 -4.70 2.33 -1.55
N ILE A 77 -4.08 1.38 -2.26
CA ILE A 77 -4.78 0.53 -3.23
C ILE A 77 -5.05 -0.85 -2.67
N TYR A 78 -4.05 -1.49 -2.07
CA TYR A 78 -4.17 -2.84 -1.55
C TYR A 78 -3.13 -3.13 -0.48
N VAL A 79 -3.47 -4.00 0.48
CA VAL A 79 -2.54 -4.43 1.54
C VAL A 79 -2.70 -5.92 1.79
N TYR A 80 -1.61 -6.57 2.16
CA TYR A 80 -1.63 -7.95 2.59
C TYR A 80 -0.49 -8.30 3.54
N GLU A 81 -0.74 -9.27 4.42
CA GLU A 81 0.27 -9.82 5.32
C GLU A 81 1.32 -10.65 4.56
N LYS A 82 2.58 -10.50 4.95
CA LYS A 82 3.70 -11.26 4.37
C LYS A 82 3.55 -12.76 4.56
N SER A 83 2.99 -13.19 5.68
CA SER A 83 2.81 -14.59 6.07
C SER A 83 1.74 -15.31 5.23
N LYS A 84 0.71 -14.58 4.79
CA LYS A 84 -0.45 -15.14 4.09
C LYS A 84 -0.34 -15.06 2.58
N THR A 85 0.48 -14.16 2.05
CA THR A 85 0.56 -13.95 0.60
C THR A 85 1.99 -13.66 0.16
N SER A 86 2.39 -14.32 -0.93
CA SER A 86 3.63 -14.07 -1.65
C SER A 86 3.59 -12.70 -2.36
N ASP A 87 4.66 -12.33 -3.07
CA ASP A 87 4.63 -11.12 -3.88
C ASP A 87 3.55 -11.22 -4.98
N LEU A 88 2.84 -10.12 -5.24
CA LEU A 88 1.81 -10.08 -6.28
C LEU A 88 2.42 -10.40 -7.65
N THR A 89 1.72 -11.23 -8.40
CA THR A 89 2.09 -11.57 -9.78
C THR A 89 1.91 -10.36 -10.71
N PRO A 90 2.62 -10.31 -11.86
CA PRO A 90 2.42 -9.25 -12.85
C PRO A 90 0.96 -9.09 -13.29
N LYS A 91 0.22 -10.20 -13.39
CA LYS A 91 -1.22 -10.19 -13.74
C LYS A 91 -2.07 -9.51 -12.67
N GLN A 92 -1.78 -9.76 -11.38
CA GLN A 92 -2.47 -9.10 -10.27
C GLN A 92 -2.14 -7.61 -10.21
N ILE A 93 -0.87 -7.23 -10.44
CA ILE A 93 -0.46 -5.83 -10.52
C ILE A 93 -1.18 -5.11 -11.66
N GLU A 94 -1.27 -5.72 -12.84
CA GLU A 94 -2.00 -5.15 -13.97
C GLU A 94 -3.50 -5.01 -13.68
N MET A 95 -4.09 -5.98 -12.98
CA MET A 95 -5.48 -5.88 -12.52
C MET A 95 -5.69 -4.69 -11.58
N LEU A 96 -4.84 -4.52 -10.55
CA LEU A 96 -4.91 -3.38 -9.65
C LEU A 96 -4.79 -2.05 -10.40
N ARG A 97 -3.83 -1.96 -11.34
CA ARG A 97 -3.65 -0.77 -12.19
C ARG A 97 -4.90 -0.46 -12.99
N LYS A 98 -5.47 -1.43 -13.73
CA LYS A 98 -6.67 -1.20 -14.55
C LYS A 98 -7.88 -0.81 -13.71
N THR A 99 -8.06 -1.43 -12.55
CA THR A 99 -9.24 -1.20 -11.71
C THR A 99 -9.20 0.16 -11.03
N PHE A 100 -8.04 0.60 -10.54
CA PHE A 100 -7.95 1.78 -9.67
C PHE A 100 -7.21 2.98 -10.29
N MET A 101 -6.48 2.77 -11.38
CA MET A 101 -5.73 3.83 -12.08
C MET A 101 -6.17 4.00 -13.54
N GLY A 102 -7.21 3.30 -14.00
CA GLY A 102 -7.64 3.36 -15.41
C GLY A 102 -8.21 4.72 -15.86
N GLY A 103 -8.47 5.64 -14.93
CA GLY A 103 -8.95 7.01 -15.20
C GLY A 103 -8.02 8.11 -14.67
N LEU A 104 -6.79 7.75 -14.26
CA LEU A 104 -5.71 8.68 -13.92
C LEU A 104 -4.79 8.88 -15.13
#